data_AF-J9EUX2-F1
#
_entry.id   AF-J9EUX2-F1
#
_cell.length_a   1.000
_cell.length_b   1.000
_cell.length_c   1.000
_cell.angle_alpha   90.00
_cell.angle_beta   90.00
_cell.angle_gamma   90.00
#
_symmetry.space_group_name_H-M   'P 1'
#
loop_
_entity.id
_entity.type
_entity.pdbx_description
1 polymer ?
#
loop_
_entity_poly.entity_id
_entity_poly.type
_entity_poly.pdbx_seq_one_letter_code
_entity_poly.pdbx_strand_id
1 'polypeptide(L)'
;RIFPAFKVKLSGLDKRSKYILLMDIVPADECRYKFHNSRWMVAGKADPEMPKRMYIHPDSPATGEHWMTKGANFHKLKLTNNISDKHGF
;
A
#
# COMPACT_ATOMS: atom_id res chain seq x y z
N ARG A 1 3.41 -6.75 -8.49
CA ARG A 1 2.70 -5.45 -8.52
C ARG A 1 1.23 -5.72 -8.24
N ILE A 2 0.55 -4.85 -7.51
CA ILE A 2 -0.89 -5.02 -7.19
C ILE A 2 -1.74 -4.75 -8.43
N PHE A 3 -2.80 -5.55 -8.62
CA PHE A 3 -3.82 -5.33 -9.64
C PHE A 3 -5.22 -5.47 -9.00
N PRO A 4 -6.13 -4.49 -9.18
CA PRO A 4 -5.93 -3.23 -9.88
C PRO A 4 -4.91 -2.32 -9.15
N ALA A 5 -4.20 -1.48 -9.90
CA ALA A 5 -3.26 -0.54 -9.30
C ALA A 5 -4.00 0.48 -8.42
N PHE A 6 -3.46 0.74 -7.22
CA PHE A 6 -4.05 1.71 -6.29
C PHE A 6 -3.79 3.15 -6.76
N LYS A 7 -4.85 3.88 -7.08
CA LYS A 7 -4.82 5.25 -7.59
C LYS A 7 -5.81 6.10 -6.80
N VAL A 8 -5.38 7.30 -6.41
CA VAL A 8 -6.22 8.24 -5.67
C VAL A 8 -6.17 9.63 -6.30
N LYS A 9 -7.33 10.29 -6.39
CA LYS A 9 -7.42 11.73 -6.66
C LYS A 9 -7.47 12.47 -5.33
N LEU A 10 -6.77 13.59 -5.27
CA LEU A 10 -6.64 14.41 -4.05
C LEU A 10 -7.25 15.78 -4.29
N SER A 11 -7.82 16.36 -3.25
CA SER A 11 -8.41 17.70 -3.26
C SER A 11 -8.28 18.33 -1.88
N GLY A 12 -8.33 19.66 -1.80
CA GLY A 12 -8.33 20.40 -0.53
C GLY A 12 -6.97 20.57 0.14
N LEU A 13 -5.86 20.23 -0.53
CA LEU A 13 -4.51 20.51 -0.03
C LEU A 13 -4.16 21.99 -0.22
N ASP A 14 -3.33 22.54 0.68
CA ASP A 14 -2.72 23.84 0.44
C ASP A 14 -1.80 23.75 -0.79
N LYS A 15 -2.03 24.61 -1.77
CA LYS A 15 -1.31 24.56 -3.06
C LYS A 15 0.21 24.73 -2.90
N ARG A 16 0.67 25.50 -1.92
CA ARG A 16 2.09 25.88 -1.72
C ARG A 16 2.82 25.00 -0.72
N SER A 17 2.10 24.36 0.20
CA SER A 17 2.70 23.40 1.14
C SER A 17 3.20 22.14 0.44
N LYS A 18 4.28 21.55 0.98
CA LYS A 18 4.83 20.27 0.52
C LYS A 18 4.27 19.12 1.35
N TYR A 19 3.91 18.03 0.67
CA TYR A 19 3.35 16.82 1.25
C TYR A 19 4.17 15.60 0.82
N ILE A 20 4.32 14.66 1.74
CA ILE A 20 4.81 13.31 1.47
C ILE A 20 3.60 12.39 1.49
N LEU A 21 3.43 11.60 0.43
CA LEU A 21 2.42 10.54 0.40
C LEU A 21 3.10 9.19 0.55
N LEU A 22 2.53 8.35 1.38
CA LEU A 22 2.99 6.99 1.63
C LEU A 22 1.81 6.02 1.67
N MET A 23 2.09 4.75 1.46
CA MET A 23 1.14 3.65 1.56
C MET A 23 1.79 2.51 2.34
N ASP A 24 1.09 1.98 3.32
CA ASP A 24 1.39 0.71 3.97
C ASP A 24 0.26 -0.30 3.68
N ILE A 25 0.54 -1.57 3.96
CA ILE A 25 -0.45 -2.66 3.86
C ILE A 25 -0.43 -3.35 5.21
N VAL A 26 -1.58 -3.35 5.87
CA VAL A 26 -1.78 -3.93 7.20
C VAL A 26 -2.74 -5.12 7.13
N PRO A 27 -2.61 -6.09 8.03
CA PRO A 27 -3.60 -7.15 8.16
C PRO A 27 -5.00 -6.58 8.37
N ALA A 28 -5.99 -7.13 7.66
CA ALA A 28 -7.39 -6.78 7.87
C ALA A 28 -7.99 -7.48 9.10
N ASP A 29 -7.45 -8.65 9.46
CA ASP A 29 -7.84 -9.49 10.58
C ASP A 29 -6.65 -10.39 11.02
N GLU A 30 -6.87 -11.18 12.09
CA GLU A 30 -5.91 -12.16 12.60
C GLU A 30 -6.20 -13.60 12.12
N CYS A 31 -6.82 -13.77 10.95
CA CYS A 31 -7.21 -15.08 10.43
C CYS A 31 -6.27 -15.58 9.32
N ARG A 32 -5.93 -16.86 9.36
CA ARG A 32 -5.36 -17.58 8.21
C ARG A 32 -6.50 -18.20 7.41
N TYR A 33 -6.53 -17.95 6.11
CA TYR A 33 -7.61 -18.40 5.23
C TYR A 33 -7.21 -19.59 4.36
N LYS A 34 -8.20 -20.43 4.03
CA LYS A 34 -8.12 -21.44 2.96
C LYS A 34 -9.26 -21.25 1.96
N PHE A 35 -9.00 -21.57 0.70
CA PHE A 35 -10.02 -21.60 -0.34
C PHE A 35 -10.45 -23.04 -0.61
N HIS A 36 -11.73 -23.35 -0.39
CA HIS A 36 -12.29 -24.68 -0.58
C HIS A 36 -13.76 -24.58 -1.00
N ASN A 37 -14.20 -25.43 -1.92
CA ASN A 37 -15.56 -25.41 -2.49
C ASN A 37 -16.01 -24.01 -2.95
N SER A 38 -15.13 -23.31 -3.67
CA SER A 38 -15.36 -21.96 -4.17
C SER A 38 -15.67 -20.90 -3.11
N ARG A 39 -15.23 -21.13 -1.86
CA ARG A 39 -15.44 -20.22 -0.74
C ARG A 39 -14.16 -20.03 0.08
N TRP A 40 -14.00 -18.82 0.61
CA TRP A 40 -13.00 -18.51 1.62
C TRP A 40 -13.50 -18.91 3.00
N MET A 41 -12.67 -19.63 3.76
CA MET A 41 -12.99 -20.03 5.12
C MET A 41 -11.79 -19.80 6.04
N VAL A 42 -12.06 -19.48 7.30
CA VAL A 42 -11.04 -19.38 8.34
C VAL A 42 -10.48 -20.78 8.61
N ALA A 43 -9.16 -20.89 8.61
CA ALA A 43 -8.41 -22.13 8.81
C ALA A 43 -7.52 -22.10 10.08
N GLY A 44 -7.48 -20.96 10.78
CA GLY A 44 -6.71 -20.78 12.01
C GLY A 44 -6.35 -19.33 12.26
N LYS A 45 -5.44 -19.10 13.22
CA LYS A 45 -4.85 -17.79 13.50
C LYS A 45 -3.80 -17.43 12.43
N ALA A 46 -3.70 -16.15 12.09
CA ALA A 46 -2.67 -15.62 11.20
C ALA A 46 -1.26 -15.82 11.79
N ASP A 47 -0.27 -15.89 10.90
CA ASP A 47 1.14 -15.89 11.30
C ASP A 47 1.53 -14.51 11.86
N PRO A 48 2.59 -14.40 12.68
CA PRO A 48 3.05 -13.12 13.22
C PRO A 48 3.30 -12.08 12.13
N GLU A 49 2.97 -10.82 12.41
CA GLU A 49 3.13 -9.73 11.45
C GLU A 49 4.61 -9.50 11.12
N MET A 50 4.91 -9.41 9.82
CA MET A 50 6.25 -9.04 9.36
C MET A 50 6.56 -7.56 9.66
N PRO A 51 7.84 -7.16 9.70
CA PRO A 51 8.20 -5.75 9.85
C PRO A 51 7.50 -4.89 8.80
N LYS A 52 6.75 -3.88 9.26
CA LYS A 52 5.98 -2.98 8.39
C LYS A 52 6.92 -2.23 7.45
N ARG A 53 6.65 -2.31 6.15
CA ARG A 53 7.34 -1.50 5.14
C ARG A 53 6.38 -0.45 4.61
N MET A 54 6.77 0.79 4.75
CA MET A 54 6.07 1.92 4.14
C MET A 54 6.64 2.15 2.75
N TYR A 55 5.75 2.25 1.76
CA TYR A 55 6.10 2.70 0.43
C TYR A 55 5.86 4.20 0.35
N ILE A 56 6.93 4.99 0.23
CA ILE A 56 6.83 6.42 -0.04
C ILE A 56 6.65 6.63 -1.54
N HIS A 57 5.65 7.38 -1.95
CA HIS A 57 5.42 7.69 -3.36
C HIS A 57 6.64 8.43 -3.94
N PRO A 58 7.15 8.05 -5.12
CA PRO A 58 8.43 8.56 -5.66
C PRO A 58 8.43 10.06 -5.93
N ASP A 59 7.26 10.66 -6.19
CA ASP A 59 7.11 12.10 -6.34
C ASP A 59 7.20 12.87 -5.00
N SER A 60 7.25 12.18 -3.86
CA SER A 60 7.37 12.84 -2.56
C SER A 60 8.80 13.35 -2.30
N PRO A 61 8.96 14.52 -1.65
CA PRO A 61 7.92 15.49 -1.32
C PRO A 61 7.50 16.33 -2.54
N ALA A 62 6.20 16.59 -2.70
CA ALA A 62 5.66 17.48 -3.74
C ALA A 62 4.59 18.44 -3.19
N THR A 63 4.32 19.51 -3.93
CA THR A 63 3.33 20.52 -3.51
C THR A 63 1.90 19.97 -3.54
N GLY A 64 1.00 20.56 -2.75
CA GLY A 64 -0.43 20.21 -2.81
C GLY A 64 -1.01 20.40 -4.21
N GLU A 65 -0.56 21.42 -4.96
CA GLU A 65 -0.95 21.62 -6.35
C GLU A 65 -0.53 20.45 -7.27
N HIS A 66 0.70 19.94 -7.15
CA HIS A 66 1.16 18.77 -7.91
C HIS A 66 0.28 17.55 -7.64
N TRP A 67 0.01 17.27 -6.37
CA TRP A 67 -0.79 16.12 -5.94
C TRP A 67 -2.25 16.21 -6.39
N MET A 68 -2.86 17.38 -6.27
CA MET A 68 -4.26 17.57 -6.69
C MET A 68 -4.42 17.54 -8.22
N THR A 69 -3.39 17.92 -8.97
CA THR A 69 -3.44 17.91 -10.45
C THR A 69 -3.29 16.49 -11.01
N LYS A 70 -2.32 15.73 -10.52
CA LYS A 70 -1.97 14.41 -11.09
C LYS A 70 -2.63 13.23 -10.34
N GLY A 71 -3.04 13.44 -9.09
CA GLY A 71 -3.34 12.36 -8.15
C GLY A 71 -2.07 11.60 -7.75
N ALA A 72 -2.25 10.51 -7.00
CA ALA A 72 -1.16 9.60 -6.63
C ALA A 72 -1.43 8.19 -7.17
N ASN A 73 -0.40 7.54 -7.72
CA ASN A 73 -0.51 6.22 -8.33
C ASN A 73 0.60 5.28 -7.82
N PHE A 74 0.20 4.33 -6.99
CA PHE A 74 1.08 3.39 -6.31
C PHE A 74 1.38 2.12 -7.13
N HIS A 75 1.21 2.14 -8.46
CA HIS A 75 1.47 0.99 -9.35
C HIS A 75 2.90 0.40 -9.29
N LYS A 76 3.88 1.15 -8.78
CA LYS A 76 5.26 0.69 -8.63
C LYS A 76 5.50 -0.14 -7.37
N LEU A 77 4.57 -0.11 -6.41
CA LEU A 77 4.63 -0.90 -5.17
C LEU A 77 4.66 -2.40 -5.50
N LYS A 78 5.55 -3.14 -4.82
CA LYS A 78 5.61 -4.61 -4.91
C LYS A 78 5.24 -5.27 -3.60
N LEU A 79 4.74 -6.49 -3.74
CA LEU A 79 4.49 -7.41 -2.63
C LEU A 79 5.48 -8.56 -2.74
N THR A 80 6.01 -8.99 -1.60
CA THR A 80 6.95 -10.10 -1.51
C THR A 80 6.60 -10.99 -0.33
N ASN A 81 6.76 -12.30 -0.49
CA ASN A 81 6.70 -13.28 0.59
C ASN A 81 8.11 -13.62 1.12
N ASN A 82 9.17 -13.00 0.57
CA ASN A 82 10.53 -13.16 1.07
C ASN A 82 10.78 -12.27 2.30
N ILE A 83 10.77 -12.87 3.49
CA ILE A 83 11.01 -12.20 4.78
C ILE A 83 12.38 -11.51 4.87
N SER A 84 13.36 -11.98 4.09
CA SER A 84 14.73 -11.48 4.07
C SER A 84 14.99 -10.45 2.96
N ASP A 85 13.95 -10.06 2.23
CA ASP A 85 14.10 -9.15 1.11
C ASP A 85 14.75 -7.83 1.54
N LYS A 86 15.72 -7.35 0.77
CA LYS A 86 16.45 -6.11 1.07
C LYS A 86 15.97 -4.93 0.22
N HIS A 87 15.04 -5.17 -0.72
CA HIS A 87 14.57 -4.16 -1.66
C HIS A 87 13.28 -3.50 -1.14
N GLY A 88 13.38 -2.25 -0.68
CA GLY A 88 12.26 -1.52 -0.07
C GLY A 88 11.23 -0.93 -1.05
N PHE A 89 10.89 -1.61 -2.15
CA PHE A 89 10.01 -1.07 -3.21
C PHE A 89 8.81 -1.97 -3.53
#